data_AF-A0A8I3Q7H1-F1
#
_entry.id   AF-A0A8I3Q7H1-F1
#
_cell.length_a   1.000
_cell.length_b   1.000
_cell.length_c   1.000
_cell.angle_alpha   90.00
_cell.angle_beta   90.00
_cell.angle_gamma   90.00
#
_symmetry.space_group_name_H-M   'P 1'
#
loop_
_entity.id
_entity.type
_entity.pdbx_description
1 polymer ?
#
loop_
_entity_poly.entity_id
_entity_poly.type
_entity_poly.pdbx_seq_one_letter_code
_entity_poly.pdbx_strand_id
1 'polypeptide(L)'
;MGLFRSDKVQSTFLHQGRRPLRTDTSQGQRGPGRFHQQVLGIEESSSSGVSFPPTARKRIALARKFCLASPQPGRRLQGDLPAGPAPPPHAGGGSSGRAAAAEMSPGARRARLLLLLLLLLLFLLLQLPTVAAQRRPPRSHSLRYLFMGASVPDLGLPLFEARGYVDDQLFVSYSHESRRAEPRAQWVRTGAASQLWLQLSQSLKGWDHMFIVDFWTIMDNHNHSKVTKLGVSSESHTLQVILGCEVQEDNSTTGFWKYGYDGQNHLEFCPETLDWRAAEPKAQATKLEWEVNKIRAKQNRAYLQRDCPEQLRQLLELGRGVLDRQVPPLVKMTHHVTSAVTTLRCQALSFYPQNITMKWLKDRQPLDAEDVEPKDVLPNGDGTYQRWVALAVAPGEEQRYTCQVEHPGLDQPLTASWEAPMSGTLVVGIISGIAVCIIVLFTGILFRILRKRQASRGAMGDYVLAEYEENEARSVSQPARARGRFPAHQSDSDPSHTPLHPDG
;
A
#
# COMPACT_ATOMS: atom_id res chain seq x y z
N MET A 1 -21.86 5.99 23.48
CA MET A 1 -22.55 5.64 24.77
C MET A 1 -22.99 4.19 24.67
N GLY A 2 -22.46 3.29 25.50
CA GLY A 2 -22.61 1.83 25.31
C GLY A 2 -21.47 1.08 25.99
N LEU A 3 -21.46 1.07 27.32
CA LEU A 3 -20.39 0.47 28.12
C LEU A 3 -20.45 -1.06 28.07
N PHE A 4 -19.29 -1.71 27.88
CA PHE A 4 -19.02 -3.01 28.50
C PHE A 4 -18.99 -2.80 30.02
N ARG A 5 -20.18 -2.80 30.63
CA ARG A 5 -20.31 -2.77 32.09
C ARG A 5 -20.00 -4.18 32.58
N SER A 6 -18.86 -4.32 33.26
CA SER A 6 -18.58 -5.54 34.01
C SER A 6 -19.55 -5.59 35.19
N ASP A 7 -20.58 -6.42 35.08
CA ASP A 7 -21.51 -6.64 36.18
C ASP A 7 -20.80 -7.39 37.31
N LYS A 8 -20.64 -6.69 38.43
CA LYS A 8 -20.18 -7.29 39.69
C LYS A 8 -21.23 -8.29 40.16
N VAL A 9 -20.99 -9.59 39.94
CA VAL A 9 -21.65 -10.63 40.73
C VAL A 9 -21.13 -10.52 42.16
N GLN A 10 -21.89 -9.83 43.00
CA GLN A 10 -21.57 -9.61 44.40
C GLN A 10 -21.85 -10.90 45.17
N SER A 11 -20.82 -11.75 45.30
CA SER A 11 -20.91 -12.96 46.12
C SER A 11 -20.94 -12.60 47.60
N THR A 12 -22.11 -12.78 48.23
CA THR A 12 -22.34 -12.51 49.65
C THR A 12 -21.74 -13.61 50.52
N PHE A 13 -20.43 -13.59 50.73
CA PHE A 13 -19.79 -14.47 51.71
C PHE A 13 -19.98 -13.92 53.13
N LEU A 14 -20.74 -14.66 53.94
CA LEU A 14 -20.89 -14.39 55.38
C LEU A 14 -19.56 -14.59 56.11
N HIS A 15 -19.22 -13.60 56.93
CA HIS A 15 -17.97 -13.55 57.66
C HIS A 15 -18.10 -14.34 58.97
N GLN A 16 -17.48 -15.51 59.06
CA GLN A 16 -17.06 -16.09 60.35
C GLN A 16 -15.62 -16.57 60.22
N GLY A 17 -14.72 -15.93 60.96
CA GLY A 17 -13.34 -16.38 61.08
C GLY A 17 -13.12 -17.17 62.37
N ARG A 18 -12.20 -18.13 62.34
CA ARG A 18 -11.29 -18.42 63.46
C ARG A 18 -10.06 -19.19 62.95
N ARG A 19 -8.93 -18.94 63.62
CA ARG A 19 -7.62 -19.57 63.35
C ARG A 19 -7.51 -20.95 64.05
N PRO A 20 -6.48 -21.76 63.72
CA PRO A 20 -6.54 -23.22 63.83
C PRO A 20 -6.05 -23.75 65.18
N LEU A 21 -6.27 -25.05 65.45
CA LEU A 21 -5.24 -25.92 66.05
C LEU A 21 -5.55 -27.43 65.93
N ARG A 22 -4.46 -28.21 65.92
CA ARG A 22 -4.29 -29.63 66.33
C ARG A 22 -4.97 -30.79 65.58
N THR A 23 -4.08 -31.69 65.16
CA THR A 23 -4.20 -33.14 65.08
C THR A 23 -4.80 -33.78 66.35
N ASP A 24 -5.66 -34.79 66.18
CA ASP A 24 -5.38 -36.09 66.80
C ASP A 24 -6.11 -37.26 66.10
N THR A 25 -5.74 -38.49 66.46
CA THR A 25 -6.18 -39.76 65.84
C THR A 25 -7.28 -40.47 66.65
N SER A 26 -8.16 -41.24 65.98
CA SER A 26 -8.68 -42.55 66.45
C SER A 26 -9.75 -43.15 65.51
N GLN A 27 -9.99 -44.46 65.66
CA GLN A 27 -10.85 -45.30 64.84
C GLN A 27 -12.32 -45.32 65.34
N GLY A 28 -13.28 -45.66 64.46
CA GLY A 28 -14.65 -46.01 64.85
C GLY A 28 -15.46 -46.64 63.70
N GLN A 29 -16.07 -47.81 63.92
CA GLN A 29 -16.83 -48.59 62.92
C GLN A 29 -18.36 -48.49 63.08
N ARG A 30 -19.10 -48.93 62.05
CA ARG A 30 -20.58 -49.21 61.97
C ARG A 30 -21.44 -47.94 61.86
N GLY A 31 -22.58 -47.91 61.15
CA GLY A 31 -23.27 -48.92 60.32
C GLY A 31 -24.43 -48.25 59.54
N PRO A 32 -25.12 -48.92 58.61
CA PRO A 32 -26.00 -48.26 57.64
C PRO A 32 -27.45 -48.04 58.13
N GLY A 33 -28.04 -46.89 57.78
CA GLY A 33 -29.47 -46.58 57.98
C GLY A 33 -30.20 -46.34 56.65
N ARG A 34 -31.33 -47.02 56.44
CA ARG A 34 -32.29 -46.77 55.34
C ARG A 34 -33.47 -45.91 55.82
N PHE A 35 -34.34 -45.54 54.87
CA PHE A 35 -35.59 -44.78 55.00
C PHE A 35 -35.39 -43.24 55.11
N HIS A 36 -36.28 -42.40 54.59
CA HIS A 36 -37.59 -42.65 53.94
C HIS A 36 -37.78 -41.77 52.69
N GLN A 37 -38.54 -42.29 51.73
CA GLN A 37 -39.06 -41.54 50.57
C GLN A 37 -40.26 -40.69 51.01
N GLN A 38 -40.36 -39.44 50.53
CA GLN A 38 -41.62 -38.69 50.59
C GLN A 38 -41.86 -37.91 49.30
N VAL A 39 -42.97 -38.24 48.64
CA VAL A 39 -43.53 -37.55 47.48
C VAL A 39 -44.50 -36.48 47.99
N LEU A 40 -44.48 -35.31 47.38
CA LEU A 40 -45.58 -34.35 47.47
C LEU A 40 -45.80 -33.72 46.10
N GLY A 41 -46.97 -33.97 45.53
CA GLY A 41 -47.52 -33.22 44.40
C GLY A 41 -48.96 -32.87 44.72
N ILE A 42 -49.34 -31.61 44.47
CA ILE A 42 -50.69 -31.07 44.36
C ILE A 42 -50.56 -30.00 43.26
N GLU A 43 -51.02 -30.20 42.04
CA GLU A 43 -52.40 -30.21 41.52
C GLU A 43 -52.88 -28.80 41.08
N GLU A 44 -53.73 -28.75 40.07
CA GLU A 44 -54.00 -27.59 39.22
C GLU A 44 -55.11 -26.65 39.76
N SER A 45 -55.14 -25.41 39.26
CA SER A 45 -56.39 -24.67 39.12
C SER A 45 -56.39 -23.70 37.94
N SER A 46 -57.26 -23.95 36.96
CA SER A 46 -57.74 -22.97 35.97
C SER A 46 -58.38 -21.74 36.66
N SER A 47 -58.61 -20.58 36.05
CA SER A 47 -58.95 -20.25 34.65
C SER A 47 -58.65 -18.75 34.39
N SER A 48 -58.51 -18.28 33.16
CA SER A 48 -59.64 -17.81 32.34
C SER A 48 -59.11 -17.31 30.98
N GLY A 49 -59.91 -17.39 29.92
CA GLY A 49 -59.49 -17.02 28.56
C GLY A 49 -60.48 -16.12 27.83
N VAL A 50 -60.05 -15.61 26.68
CA VAL A 50 -60.92 -15.02 25.64
C VAL A 50 -60.45 -15.51 24.28
N SER A 51 -61.39 -15.80 23.38
CA SER A 51 -61.20 -16.56 22.14
C SER A 51 -61.67 -15.83 20.87
N PHE A 52 -61.31 -16.42 19.71
CA PHE A 52 -61.96 -16.46 18.38
C PHE A 52 -61.11 -15.91 17.21
N PRO A 53 -61.33 -16.35 15.94
CA PRO A 53 -61.65 -17.71 15.46
C PRO A 53 -60.80 -18.16 14.22
N PRO A 54 -60.85 -19.44 13.80
CA PRO A 54 -60.20 -19.93 12.58
C PRO A 54 -61.17 -20.29 11.43
N THR A 55 -60.76 -20.11 10.16
CA THR A 55 -61.21 -20.78 8.90
C THR A 55 -60.50 -20.11 7.70
N ALA A 56 -60.22 -20.72 6.54
CA ALA A 56 -60.30 -22.10 6.04
C ALA A 56 -59.20 -22.37 4.97
N ARG A 57 -59.03 -23.63 4.51
CA ARG A 57 -57.96 -24.08 3.59
C ARG A 57 -58.31 -24.01 2.07
N LYS A 58 -57.24 -24.05 1.23
CA LYS A 58 -57.15 -24.36 -0.25
C LYS A 58 -57.48 -23.18 -1.19
N ARG A 59 -56.59 -22.77 -2.12
CA ARG A 59 -56.13 -23.46 -3.36
C ARG A 59 -54.76 -22.88 -3.83
N ILE A 60 -53.72 -23.68 -4.10
CA ILE A 60 -53.26 -24.27 -5.40
C ILE A 60 -52.37 -23.35 -6.28
N ALA A 61 -51.24 -23.92 -6.76
CA ALA A 61 -50.24 -23.39 -7.73
C ALA A 61 -49.31 -22.24 -7.22
N LEU A 62 -48.02 -22.16 -7.60
CA LEU A 62 -47.23 -22.92 -8.59
C LEU A 62 -45.75 -23.10 -8.16
N ALA A 63 -45.11 -24.18 -8.66
CA ALA A 63 -43.65 -24.41 -8.83
C ALA A 63 -42.69 -24.35 -7.62
N ARG A 64 -42.11 -25.52 -7.28
CA ARG A 64 -40.94 -25.72 -6.42
C ARG A 64 -40.02 -26.76 -7.09
N LYS A 65 -38.69 -26.55 -7.09
CA LYS A 65 -37.62 -27.39 -7.73
C LYS A 65 -37.59 -27.27 -9.27
N PHE A 66 -36.48 -27.41 -9.99
CA PHE A 66 -35.19 -28.13 -9.79
C PHE A 66 -33.97 -27.17 -9.93
N CYS A 67 -32.74 -27.39 -9.46
CA CYS A 67 -31.84 -28.56 -9.27
C CYS A 67 -31.18 -29.14 -10.54
N LEU A 68 -29.85 -28.90 -10.66
CA LEU A 68 -28.83 -29.70 -11.37
C LEU A 68 -28.92 -29.81 -12.91
N ALA A 69 -27.93 -29.24 -13.62
CA ALA A 69 -26.96 -29.99 -14.45
C ALA A 69 -25.94 -29.06 -15.14
N SER A 70 -24.68 -29.49 -15.24
CA SER A 70 -23.67 -28.96 -16.17
C SER A 70 -23.84 -29.61 -17.56
N PRO A 71 -23.26 -29.04 -18.64
CA PRO A 71 -22.31 -29.87 -19.38
C PRO A 71 -21.09 -29.16 -19.99
N GLN A 72 -20.05 -29.96 -20.26
CA GLN A 72 -18.89 -29.68 -21.13
C GLN A 72 -19.24 -29.95 -22.63
N PRO A 73 -18.38 -29.58 -23.61
CA PRO A 73 -18.81 -29.34 -24.98
C PRO A 73 -18.55 -30.46 -26.00
N GLY A 74 -19.24 -30.37 -27.14
CA GLY A 74 -18.67 -30.74 -28.46
C GLY A 74 -19.44 -31.76 -29.31
N ARG A 75 -20.03 -31.31 -30.44
CA ARG A 75 -19.68 -31.75 -31.82
C ARG A 75 -20.63 -31.20 -32.91
N ARG A 76 -20.04 -30.42 -33.83
CA ARG A 76 -20.03 -30.59 -35.30
C ARG A 76 -21.29 -31.12 -36.01
N LEU A 77 -21.87 -30.26 -36.87
CA LEU A 77 -22.49 -30.53 -38.20
C LEU A 77 -22.46 -29.16 -38.93
N GLN A 78 -21.52 -28.89 -39.82
CA GLN A 78 -21.52 -29.22 -41.26
C GLN A 78 -22.71 -28.58 -42.01
N GLY A 79 -22.42 -27.54 -42.80
CA GLY A 79 -23.36 -26.88 -43.72
C GLY A 79 -22.57 -26.32 -44.92
N ASP A 80 -23.09 -26.53 -46.13
CA ASP A 80 -22.27 -26.61 -47.34
C ASP A 80 -22.05 -25.29 -48.11
N LEU A 81 -20.92 -25.22 -48.82
CA LEU A 81 -20.70 -24.27 -49.92
C LEU A 81 -21.13 -24.90 -51.26
N PRO A 82 -21.71 -24.12 -52.19
CA PRO A 82 -21.68 -24.44 -53.61
C PRO A 82 -20.48 -23.78 -54.32
N ALA A 83 -19.95 -24.46 -55.35
CA ALA A 83 -18.81 -24.03 -56.15
C ALA A 83 -19.18 -22.99 -57.23
N GLY A 84 -18.18 -22.24 -57.72
CA GLY A 84 -18.31 -21.33 -58.86
C GLY A 84 -17.96 -21.98 -60.21
N PRO A 85 -18.14 -21.24 -61.34
CA PRO A 85 -17.64 -21.64 -62.66
C PRO A 85 -16.43 -20.79 -63.13
N ALA A 86 -15.72 -21.31 -64.15
CA ALA A 86 -14.49 -20.77 -64.74
C ALA A 86 -14.74 -19.83 -65.96
N PRO A 87 -13.73 -19.07 -66.48
CA PRO A 87 -13.90 -18.03 -67.51
C PRO A 87 -13.70 -18.55 -68.95
N PRO A 88 -14.17 -17.81 -69.98
CA PRO A 88 -13.25 -17.19 -70.99
C PRO A 88 -13.87 -15.91 -71.68
N PRO A 89 -13.39 -15.38 -72.83
CA PRO A 89 -12.03 -15.03 -73.31
C PRO A 89 -11.91 -13.55 -73.79
N HIS A 90 -10.78 -13.20 -74.45
CA HIS A 90 -10.43 -11.86 -74.97
C HIS A 90 -11.18 -11.36 -76.22
N ALA A 91 -11.53 -10.06 -76.21
CA ALA A 91 -11.49 -9.06 -77.31
C ALA A 91 -11.85 -7.69 -76.68
N GLY A 92 -11.45 -6.50 -77.13
CA GLY A 92 -10.78 -6.05 -78.35
C GLY A 92 -11.45 -4.74 -78.82
N GLY A 93 -10.71 -3.62 -78.88
CA GLY A 93 -11.22 -2.33 -79.39
C GLY A 93 -11.05 -1.17 -78.42
N GLY A 94 -10.43 -0.07 -78.89
CA GLY A 94 -10.30 1.17 -78.12
C GLY A 94 -11.02 2.34 -78.81
N SER A 95 -11.19 3.45 -78.09
CA SER A 95 -11.43 4.77 -78.70
C SER A 95 -10.96 5.89 -77.78
N SER A 96 -10.56 7.01 -78.39
CA SER A 96 -9.99 8.18 -77.72
C SER A 96 -11.10 9.11 -77.20
N GLY A 97 -11.00 9.54 -75.94
CA GLY A 97 -11.87 10.57 -75.36
C GLY A 97 -11.10 11.51 -74.41
N ARG A 98 -10.76 12.72 -74.87
CA ARG A 98 -10.20 13.78 -74.01
C ARG A 98 -11.28 14.27 -73.04
N ALA A 99 -11.10 14.04 -71.74
CA ALA A 99 -11.92 14.69 -70.71
C ALA A 99 -11.44 16.15 -70.51
N ALA A 100 -12.27 17.11 -70.92
CA ALA A 100 -12.01 18.53 -70.65
C ALA A 100 -12.30 18.85 -69.17
N ALA A 101 -11.44 19.68 -68.54
CA ALA A 101 -11.67 20.15 -67.18
C ALA A 101 -12.83 21.15 -67.15
N ALA A 102 -13.93 20.78 -66.49
CA ALA A 102 -15.07 21.67 -66.29
C ALA A 102 -14.74 22.74 -65.24
N GLU A 103 -14.76 24.01 -65.64
CA GLU A 103 -14.62 25.13 -64.70
C GLU A 103 -15.83 25.24 -63.76
N MET A 104 -15.57 25.19 -62.47
CA MET A 104 -16.61 25.26 -61.44
C MET A 104 -17.14 26.71 -61.28
N SER A 105 -18.46 26.88 -61.27
CA SER A 105 -19.13 28.18 -61.07
C SER A 105 -18.72 28.90 -59.76
N PRO A 106 -18.64 30.25 -59.70
CA PRO A 106 -18.21 30.99 -58.51
C PRO A 106 -18.99 30.66 -57.22
N GLY A 107 -20.29 30.37 -57.32
CA GLY A 107 -21.10 29.97 -56.17
C GLY A 107 -20.66 28.64 -55.55
N ALA A 108 -20.33 27.66 -56.38
CA ALA A 108 -19.81 26.36 -55.94
C ALA A 108 -18.40 26.46 -55.35
N ARG A 109 -17.56 27.41 -55.81
CA ARG A 109 -16.25 27.70 -55.18
C ARG A 109 -16.42 28.21 -53.73
N ARG A 110 -17.39 29.11 -53.49
CA ARG A 110 -17.72 29.59 -52.13
C ARG A 110 -18.29 28.51 -51.23
N ALA A 111 -19.21 27.68 -51.73
CA ALA A 111 -19.76 26.55 -50.98
C ALA A 111 -18.68 25.52 -50.61
N ARG A 112 -17.76 25.22 -51.53
CA ARG A 112 -16.62 24.30 -51.28
C ARG A 112 -15.63 24.88 -50.26
N LEU A 113 -15.39 26.19 -50.28
CA LEU A 113 -14.54 26.87 -49.28
C LEU A 113 -15.19 26.85 -47.88
N LEU A 114 -16.49 27.12 -47.79
CA LEU A 114 -17.25 27.03 -46.54
C LEU A 114 -17.24 25.60 -45.99
N LEU A 115 -17.44 24.59 -46.83
CA LEU A 115 -17.37 23.19 -46.43
C LEU A 115 -15.97 22.80 -45.92
N LEU A 116 -14.90 23.26 -46.59
CA LEU A 116 -13.52 23.03 -46.15
C LEU A 116 -13.22 23.72 -44.81
N LEU A 117 -13.70 24.94 -44.61
CA LEU A 117 -13.59 25.65 -43.32
C LEU A 117 -14.35 24.91 -42.21
N LEU A 118 -15.57 24.43 -42.50
CA LEU A 118 -16.37 23.65 -41.54
C LEU A 118 -15.70 22.32 -41.18
N LEU A 119 -15.13 21.60 -42.16
CA LEU A 119 -14.37 20.38 -41.94
C LEU A 119 -13.08 20.63 -41.15
N LEU A 120 -12.37 21.73 -41.41
CA LEU A 120 -11.14 22.09 -40.71
C LEU A 120 -11.41 22.55 -39.27
N LEU A 121 -12.55 23.23 -39.03
CA LEU A 121 -13.01 23.63 -37.70
C LEU A 121 -13.52 22.42 -36.91
N LEU A 122 -14.23 21.49 -37.56
CA LEU A 122 -14.61 20.19 -36.98
C LEU A 122 -13.37 19.35 -36.63
N PHE A 123 -12.36 19.33 -37.51
CA PHE A 123 -11.09 18.67 -37.24
C PHE A 123 -10.37 19.30 -36.04
N LEU A 124 -10.29 20.64 -35.94
CA LEU A 124 -9.76 21.33 -34.77
C LEU A 124 -10.51 20.97 -33.48
N LEU A 125 -11.85 20.86 -33.54
CA LEU A 125 -12.69 20.45 -32.42
C LEU A 125 -12.45 18.98 -32.01
N LEU A 126 -12.07 18.11 -32.94
CA LEU A 126 -11.63 16.73 -32.64
C LEU A 126 -10.19 16.65 -32.10
N GLN A 127 -9.33 17.65 -32.33
CA GLN A 127 -7.97 17.71 -31.78
C GLN A 127 -7.92 18.33 -30.37
N LEU A 128 -9.01 18.90 -29.86
CA LEU A 128 -9.12 19.25 -28.45
C LEU A 128 -9.16 17.95 -27.63
N PRO A 129 -8.16 17.67 -26.77
CA PRO A 129 -8.20 16.49 -25.93
C PRO A 129 -9.43 16.59 -25.03
N THR A 130 -10.34 15.64 -25.17
CA THR A 130 -11.35 15.41 -24.15
C THR A 130 -10.60 15.02 -22.88
N VAL A 131 -10.40 16.00 -22.00
CA VAL A 131 -10.03 15.75 -20.61
C VAL A 131 -11.22 15.05 -19.99
N ALA A 132 -11.26 13.73 -20.19
CA ALA A 132 -12.03 12.83 -19.35
C ALA A 132 -11.50 13.08 -17.94
N ALA A 133 -12.27 13.84 -17.16
CA ALA A 133 -11.98 14.04 -15.76
C ALA A 133 -11.97 12.64 -15.14
N GLN A 134 -10.77 12.08 -14.92
CA GLN A 134 -10.61 10.86 -14.16
C GLN A 134 -11.30 11.14 -12.82
N ARG A 135 -12.48 10.54 -12.63
CA ARG A 135 -13.16 10.55 -11.34
C ARG A 135 -12.18 9.89 -10.39
N ARG A 136 -11.54 10.71 -9.55
CA ARG A 136 -10.81 10.20 -8.40
C ARG A 136 -11.79 9.28 -7.66
N PRO A 137 -11.40 8.05 -7.29
CA PRO A 137 -12.27 7.20 -6.51
C PRO A 137 -12.69 7.95 -5.24
N PRO A 138 -13.95 7.82 -4.79
CA PRO A 138 -14.40 8.48 -3.57
C PRO A 138 -13.48 8.07 -2.41
N ARG A 139 -13.08 9.05 -1.60
CA ARG A 139 -12.14 8.86 -0.50
C ARG A 139 -12.86 8.17 0.66
N SER A 140 -12.75 6.85 0.71
CA SER A 140 -13.17 6.07 1.87
C SER A 140 -12.06 6.02 2.92
N HIS A 141 -12.46 5.87 4.19
CA HIS A 141 -11.55 5.58 5.29
C HIS A 141 -12.02 4.32 6.02
N SER A 142 -11.09 3.54 6.57
CA SER A 142 -11.41 2.29 7.27
C SER A 142 -10.71 2.15 8.62
N LEU A 143 -11.39 1.50 9.57
CA LEU A 143 -10.82 1.03 10.82
C LEU A 143 -10.97 -0.48 10.85
N ARG A 144 -9.86 -1.22 10.89
CA ARG A 144 -9.85 -2.68 10.92
C ARG A 144 -8.96 -3.22 12.03
N TYR A 145 -9.47 -4.21 12.74
CA TYR A 145 -8.73 -4.99 13.73
C TYR A 145 -8.58 -6.42 13.22
N LEU A 146 -7.34 -6.92 13.29
CA LEU A 146 -6.99 -8.31 12.99
C LEU A 146 -6.56 -8.97 14.31
N PHE A 147 -7.20 -10.07 14.65
CA PHE A 147 -6.83 -10.93 15.78
C PHE A 147 -6.33 -12.27 15.25
N MET A 148 -5.35 -12.84 15.94
CA MET A 148 -4.81 -14.17 15.65
C MET A 148 -4.35 -14.87 16.91
N GLY A 149 -4.45 -16.19 16.94
CA GLY A 149 -4.00 -17.00 18.07
C GLY A 149 -3.90 -18.47 17.71
N ALA A 150 -3.02 -19.19 18.40
CA ALA A 150 -2.84 -20.64 18.27
C ALA A 150 -3.27 -21.37 19.55
N SER A 151 -3.83 -22.58 19.39
CA SER A 151 -4.31 -23.41 20.50
C SER A 151 -3.18 -24.05 21.31
N VAL A 152 -2.08 -24.41 20.65
CA VAL A 152 -0.80 -24.74 21.27
C VAL A 152 0.23 -23.73 20.75
N PRO A 153 0.81 -22.87 21.62
CA PRO A 153 1.80 -21.86 21.24
C PRO A 153 3.20 -22.45 21.03
N ASP A 154 3.28 -23.50 20.21
CA ASP A 154 4.54 -24.03 19.70
C ASP A 154 5.04 -23.12 18.55
N LEU A 155 6.34 -23.14 18.29
CA LEU A 155 7.01 -22.36 17.22
C LEU A 155 6.85 -20.82 17.32
N GLY A 156 6.49 -20.29 18.50
CA GLY A 156 6.44 -18.84 18.77
C GLY A 156 5.15 -18.16 18.33
N LEU A 157 4.08 -18.91 18.05
CA LEU A 157 2.75 -18.35 17.82
C LEU A 157 2.12 -17.88 19.15
N PRO A 158 1.48 -16.68 19.18
CA PRO A 158 0.87 -16.16 20.40
C PRO A 158 -0.44 -16.89 20.72
N LEU A 159 -0.83 -16.91 22.00
CA LEU A 159 -2.17 -17.35 22.41
C LEU A 159 -3.25 -16.38 21.89
N PHE A 160 -2.95 -15.08 21.90
CA PHE A 160 -3.71 -14.04 21.22
C PHE A 160 -2.82 -12.82 20.94
N GLU A 161 -2.80 -12.36 19.68
CA GLU A 161 -2.30 -11.06 19.26
C GLU A 161 -3.41 -10.31 18.52
N ALA A 162 -3.48 -8.99 18.74
CA ALA A 162 -4.36 -8.09 18.03
C ALA A 162 -3.59 -6.92 17.40
N ARG A 163 -3.93 -6.58 16.16
CA ARG A 163 -3.38 -5.43 15.42
C ARG A 163 -4.51 -4.55 14.90
N GLY A 164 -4.41 -3.24 15.13
CA GLY A 164 -5.37 -2.26 14.63
C GLY A 164 -4.75 -1.36 13.57
N TYR A 165 -5.49 -1.17 12.48
CA TYR A 165 -5.11 -0.35 11.34
C TYR A 165 -6.17 0.73 11.08
N VAL A 166 -5.71 1.96 10.83
CA VAL A 166 -6.52 3.01 10.21
C VAL A 166 -6.04 3.13 8.78
N ASP A 167 -6.98 3.00 7.85
CA ASP A 167 -6.72 2.69 6.46
C ASP A 167 -5.78 1.47 6.37
N ASP A 168 -4.59 1.63 5.81
CA ASP A 168 -3.57 0.58 5.76
C ASP A 168 -2.42 0.80 6.78
N GLN A 169 -2.51 1.81 7.65
CA GLN A 169 -1.48 2.10 8.65
C GLN A 169 -1.72 1.40 9.99
N LEU A 170 -0.80 0.52 10.38
CA LEU A 170 -0.74 -0.08 11.72
C LEU A 170 -0.53 1.00 12.78
N PHE A 171 -1.53 1.23 13.64
CA PHE A 171 -1.46 2.23 14.72
C PHE A 171 -1.35 1.62 16.11
N VAL A 172 -1.87 0.40 16.32
CA VAL A 172 -1.86 -0.29 17.61
C VAL A 172 -1.55 -1.78 17.46
N SER A 173 -0.82 -2.33 18.44
CA SER A 173 -0.76 -3.78 18.66
C SER A 173 -1.06 -4.11 20.12
N TYR A 174 -1.51 -5.32 20.38
CA TYR A 174 -1.76 -5.86 21.71
C TYR A 174 -1.42 -7.36 21.71
N SER A 175 -0.89 -7.87 22.82
CA SER A 175 -0.67 -9.31 23.00
C SER A 175 -1.24 -9.81 24.34
N HIS A 176 -1.54 -11.10 24.42
CA HIS A 176 -2.04 -11.74 25.62
C HIS A 176 -1.05 -11.69 26.80
N GLU A 177 0.25 -11.63 26.51
CA GLU A 177 1.33 -11.59 27.49
C GLU A 177 1.51 -10.18 28.04
N SER A 178 1.53 -9.17 27.16
CA SER A 178 1.68 -7.76 27.55
C SER A 178 0.42 -7.18 28.21
N ARG A 179 -0.77 -7.68 27.82
CA ARG A 179 -2.10 -7.16 28.21
C ARG A 179 -2.22 -5.63 28.08
N ARG A 180 -1.52 -5.04 27.09
CA ARG A 180 -1.39 -3.60 26.87
C ARG A 180 -1.57 -3.26 25.39
N ALA A 181 -2.25 -2.15 25.12
CA ALA A 181 -2.30 -1.57 23.78
C ALA A 181 -1.04 -0.72 23.58
N GLU A 182 -0.17 -1.15 22.67
CA GLU A 182 1.09 -0.50 22.35
C GLU A 182 0.98 0.36 21.08
N PRO A 183 1.36 1.65 21.12
CA PRO A 183 1.28 2.54 19.96
C PRO A 183 2.38 2.23 18.94
N ARG A 184 1.97 1.91 17.72
CA ARG A 184 2.85 1.56 16.59
C ARG A 184 3.09 2.73 15.62
N ALA A 185 2.15 3.67 15.49
CA ALA A 185 2.34 4.89 14.70
C ALA A 185 2.76 6.09 15.56
N GLN A 186 3.55 7.02 15.00
CA GLN A 186 4.00 8.20 15.74
C GLN A 186 2.84 9.13 16.15
N TRP A 187 1.82 9.29 15.29
CA TRP A 187 0.69 10.18 15.54
C TRP A 187 -0.22 9.75 16.71
N VAL A 188 -0.20 8.47 17.11
CA VAL A 188 -0.91 8.02 18.32
C VAL A 188 -0.07 8.06 19.60
N ARG A 189 1.26 8.21 19.52
CA ARG A 189 2.14 8.14 20.72
C ARG A 189 1.88 9.27 21.71
N THR A 190 1.68 10.49 21.22
CA THR A 190 1.27 11.64 22.04
C THR A 190 -0.13 11.46 22.63
N GLY A 191 -1.01 10.77 21.90
CA GLY A 191 -2.37 10.43 22.32
C GLY A 191 -2.48 9.21 23.25
N ALA A 192 -1.40 8.50 23.57
CA ALA A 192 -1.45 7.24 24.32
C ALA A 192 -1.91 7.38 25.80
N ALA A 193 -1.91 8.61 26.34
CA ALA A 193 -2.47 8.94 27.65
C ALA A 193 -3.95 9.41 27.61
N SER A 194 -4.57 9.45 26.43
CA SER A 194 -5.94 9.94 26.25
C SER A 194 -7.01 8.93 26.69
N GLN A 195 -8.22 9.45 26.92
CA GLN A 195 -9.42 8.63 27.16
C GLN A 195 -9.69 7.63 26.03
N LEU A 196 -9.40 8.01 24.77
CA LEU A 196 -9.49 7.14 23.60
C LEU A 196 -8.56 5.92 23.73
N TRP A 197 -7.32 6.12 24.17
CA TRP A 197 -6.36 5.02 24.34
C TRP A 197 -6.72 4.09 25.51
N LEU A 198 -7.28 4.64 26.59
CA LEU A 198 -7.82 3.86 27.70
C LEU A 198 -9.02 3.00 27.26
N GLN A 199 -9.95 3.57 26.48
CA GLN A 199 -11.09 2.84 25.92
C GLN A 199 -10.63 1.74 24.95
N LEU A 200 -9.71 2.04 24.02
CA LEU A 200 -9.11 1.07 23.12
C LEU A 200 -8.43 -0.08 23.88
N SER A 201 -7.67 0.23 24.93
CA SER A 201 -7.02 -0.76 25.79
C SER A 201 -8.02 -1.67 26.52
N GLN A 202 -9.19 -1.14 26.88
CA GLN A 202 -10.27 -1.94 27.49
C GLN A 202 -10.99 -2.80 26.45
N SER A 203 -11.29 -2.26 25.26
CA SER A 203 -11.89 -3.02 24.16
C SER A 203 -11.01 -4.19 23.72
N LEU A 204 -9.70 -3.98 23.57
CA LEU A 204 -8.75 -5.05 23.21
C LEU A 204 -8.69 -6.17 24.25
N LYS A 205 -8.80 -5.86 25.55
CA LYS A 205 -8.92 -6.87 26.62
C LYS A 205 -10.26 -7.62 26.58
N GLY A 206 -11.34 -6.93 26.22
CA GLY A 206 -12.64 -7.55 26.01
C GLY A 206 -12.62 -8.51 24.81
N TRP A 207 -12.00 -8.11 23.70
CA TRP A 207 -11.85 -8.92 22.50
C TRP A 207 -10.90 -10.10 22.68
N ASP A 208 -9.82 -9.96 23.45
CA ASP A 208 -8.95 -11.07 23.89
C ASP A 208 -9.80 -12.16 24.59
N HIS A 209 -10.57 -11.78 25.60
CA HIS A 209 -11.43 -12.73 26.31
C HIS A 209 -12.51 -13.36 25.40
N MET A 210 -13.18 -12.55 24.57
CA MET A 210 -14.18 -13.01 23.60
C MET A 210 -13.57 -13.99 22.58
N PHE A 211 -12.42 -13.66 22.01
CA PHE A 211 -11.70 -14.49 21.04
C PHE A 211 -11.34 -15.84 21.66
N ILE A 212 -10.82 -15.86 22.89
CA ILE A 212 -10.45 -17.12 23.56
C ILE A 212 -11.69 -18.00 23.78
N VAL A 213 -12.82 -17.43 24.21
CA VAL A 213 -14.09 -18.18 24.33
C VAL A 213 -14.54 -18.73 22.98
N ASP A 214 -14.55 -17.88 21.94
CA ASP A 214 -14.97 -18.26 20.59
C ASP A 214 -14.06 -19.35 19.99
N PHE A 215 -12.76 -19.29 20.24
CA PHE A 215 -11.78 -20.27 19.78
C PHE A 215 -12.02 -21.64 20.41
N TRP A 216 -12.23 -21.71 21.73
CA TRP A 216 -12.56 -22.97 22.39
C TRP A 216 -13.91 -23.54 21.94
N THR A 217 -14.94 -22.71 21.76
CA THR A 217 -16.23 -23.14 21.20
C THR A 217 -16.06 -23.71 19.78
N ILE A 218 -15.31 -23.04 18.92
CA ILE A 218 -15.04 -23.52 17.56
C ILE A 218 -14.28 -24.86 17.61
N MET A 219 -13.19 -24.98 18.39
CA MET A 219 -12.44 -26.23 18.54
C MET A 219 -13.31 -27.39 19.05
N ASP A 220 -14.09 -27.16 20.11
CA ASP A 220 -15.00 -28.17 20.69
C ASP A 220 -16.04 -28.63 19.64
N ASN A 221 -16.61 -27.70 18.86
CA ASN A 221 -17.56 -28.00 17.79
C ASN A 221 -16.93 -28.76 16.60
N HIS A 222 -15.59 -28.79 16.48
CA HIS A 222 -14.87 -29.66 15.54
C HIS A 222 -14.46 -31.01 16.16
N ASN A 223 -14.70 -31.20 17.47
CA ASN A 223 -14.14 -32.28 18.29
C ASN A 223 -12.59 -32.26 18.37
N HIS A 224 -11.97 -31.10 18.17
CA HIS A 224 -10.52 -30.93 18.29
C HIS A 224 -10.13 -30.87 19.78
N SER A 225 -9.11 -31.63 20.18
CA SER A 225 -8.86 -31.89 21.60
C SER A 225 -8.12 -30.76 22.32
N LYS A 226 -8.61 -30.37 23.51
CA LYS A 226 -7.89 -29.50 24.46
C LYS A 226 -6.68 -30.15 25.16
N VAL A 227 -6.45 -31.45 24.97
CA VAL A 227 -5.55 -32.26 25.80
C VAL A 227 -4.48 -32.94 24.96
N THR A 228 -3.22 -32.59 25.22
CA THR A 228 -2.06 -33.36 24.78
C THR A 228 -2.10 -34.72 25.46
N LYS A 229 -2.44 -35.76 24.69
CA LYS A 229 -2.31 -37.14 25.16
C LYS A 229 -0.83 -37.43 25.35
N LEU A 230 -0.47 -38.06 26.47
CA LEU A 230 0.92 -38.36 26.81
C LEU A 230 1.59 -39.15 25.67
N GLY A 231 2.52 -38.53 24.95
CA GLY A 231 3.23 -39.13 23.80
C GLY A 231 2.66 -38.80 22.41
N VAL A 232 1.60 -37.99 22.29
CA VAL A 232 1.09 -37.48 21.00
C VAL A 232 0.94 -35.97 21.09
N SER A 233 1.70 -35.22 20.28
CA SER A 233 1.49 -33.78 20.10
C SER A 233 0.06 -33.54 19.63
N SER A 234 -0.72 -32.75 20.39
CA SER A 234 -2.01 -32.27 19.91
C SER A 234 -1.81 -31.50 18.62
N GLU A 235 -2.74 -31.67 17.68
CA GLU A 235 -2.81 -30.83 16.49
C GLU A 235 -3.02 -29.37 16.95
N SER A 236 -2.11 -28.48 16.54
CA SER A 236 -2.22 -27.06 16.88
C SER A 236 -3.06 -26.37 15.84
N HIS A 237 -4.22 -25.90 16.27
CA HIS A 237 -5.15 -25.12 15.46
C HIS A 237 -4.90 -23.62 15.59
N THR A 238 -5.38 -22.85 14.64
CA THR A 238 -5.33 -21.39 14.63
C THR A 238 -6.72 -20.78 14.43
N LEU A 239 -6.99 -19.69 15.14
CA LEU A 239 -8.13 -18.82 14.87
C LEU A 239 -7.63 -17.45 14.43
N GLN A 240 -8.30 -16.89 13.43
CA GLN A 240 -8.08 -15.54 12.92
C GLN A 240 -9.42 -14.82 12.90
N VAL A 241 -9.44 -13.56 13.33
CA VAL A 241 -10.66 -12.73 13.26
C VAL A 241 -10.31 -11.39 12.63
N ILE A 242 -11.11 -10.96 11.66
CA ILE A 242 -11.03 -9.62 11.09
C ILE A 242 -12.37 -8.91 11.27
N LEU A 243 -12.34 -7.77 11.96
CA LEU A 243 -13.53 -6.96 12.22
C LEU A 243 -13.23 -5.48 12.02
N GLY A 244 -14.23 -4.71 11.61
CA GLY A 244 -14.02 -3.30 11.31
C GLY A 244 -15.16 -2.64 10.55
N CYS A 245 -14.91 -1.41 10.17
CA CYS A 245 -15.84 -0.57 9.43
C CYS A 245 -15.10 0.25 8.37
N GLU A 246 -15.77 0.49 7.25
CA GLU A 246 -15.39 1.44 6.22
C GLU A 246 -16.46 2.54 6.18
N VAL A 247 -16.02 3.81 6.18
CA VAL A 247 -16.88 4.99 6.10
C VAL A 247 -16.56 5.73 4.80
N GLN A 248 -17.59 5.92 3.99
CA GLN A 248 -17.53 6.61 2.70
C GLN A 248 -17.72 8.13 2.86
N GLU A 249 -17.43 8.91 1.81
CA GLU A 249 -17.60 10.38 1.80
C GLU A 249 -19.04 10.83 2.12
N ASP A 250 -20.04 10.04 1.75
CA ASP A 250 -21.47 10.29 2.03
C ASP A 250 -21.88 9.91 3.47
N ASN A 251 -20.91 9.56 4.32
CA ASN A 251 -21.07 8.96 5.65
C ASN A 251 -21.77 7.59 5.69
N SER A 252 -22.04 6.95 4.55
CA SER A 252 -22.46 5.55 4.54
C SER A 252 -21.36 4.67 5.16
N THR A 253 -21.78 3.69 5.95
CA THR A 253 -20.89 2.83 6.74
C THR A 253 -21.12 1.38 6.37
N THR A 254 -20.06 0.68 5.98
CA THR A 254 -20.07 -0.77 5.78
C THR A 254 -19.28 -1.43 6.90
N GLY A 255 -19.93 -2.31 7.68
CA GLY A 255 -19.30 -3.06 8.77
C GLY A 255 -19.05 -4.52 8.39
N PHE A 256 -17.91 -5.08 8.82
CA PHE A 256 -17.56 -6.48 8.60
C PHE A 256 -17.05 -7.15 9.87
N TRP A 257 -17.30 -8.45 9.99
CA TRP A 257 -16.74 -9.29 11.05
C TRP A 257 -16.67 -10.73 10.56
N LYS A 258 -15.46 -11.28 10.43
CA LYS A 258 -15.20 -12.61 9.86
C LYS A 258 -14.25 -13.40 10.76
N TYR A 259 -14.47 -14.71 10.83
CA TYR A 259 -13.65 -15.69 11.51
C TYR A 259 -13.06 -16.62 10.44
N GLY A 260 -11.75 -16.83 10.49
CA GLY A 260 -11.05 -17.89 9.80
C GLY A 260 -10.50 -18.89 10.80
N TYR A 261 -10.57 -20.17 10.46
CA TYR A 261 -10.10 -21.29 11.29
C TYR A 261 -9.15 -22.14 10.44
N ASP A 262 -7.96 -22.44 10.98
CA ASP A 262 -6.87 -23.14 10.26
C ASP A 262 -6.56 -22.53 8.88
N GLY A 263 -6.56 -21.19 8.81
CA GLY A 263 -6.29 -20.41 7.59
C GLY A 263 -7.42 -20.40 6.56
N GLN A 264 -8.56 -21.04 6.83
CA GLN A 264 -9.73 -21.08 5.93
C GLN A 264 -10.87 -20.20 6.45
N ASN A 265 -11.71 -19.68 5.55
CA ASN A 265 -12.93 -18.96 5.94
C ASN A 265 -13.85 -19.89 6.74
N HIS A 266 -14.38 -19.41 7.88
CA HIS A 266 -15.20 -20.23 8.78
C HIS A 266 -16.60 -19.63 9.02
N LEU A 267 -16.68 -18.41 9.57
CA LEU A 267 -17.93 -17.70 9.84
C LEU A 267 -17.84 -16.22 9.42
N GLU A 268 -18.89 -15.70 8.80
CA GLU A 268 -19.03 -14.29 8.44
C GLU A 268 -20.32 -13.71 9.03
N PHE A 269 -20.23 -12.63 9.80
CA PHE A 269 -21.40 -11.96 10.37
C PHE A 269 -22.16 -11.20 9.28
N CYS A 270 -23.49 -11.31 9.30
CA CYS A 270 -24.39 -10.56 8.42
C CYS A 270 -25.18 -9.54 9.27
N PRO A 271 -24.76 -8.24 9.32
CA PRO A 271 -25.39 -7.26 10.21
C PRO A 271 -26.88 -7.00 9.91
N GLU A 272 -27.27 -7.05 8.63
CA GLU A 272 -28.64 -6.76 8.20
C GLU A 272 -29.64 -7.83 8.67
N THR A 273 -29.25 -9.10 8.60
CA THR A 273 -30.07 -10.27 8.97
C THR A 273 -29.88 -10.71 10.43
N LEU A 274 -28.89 -10.16 11.15
CA LEU A 274 -28.55 -10.53 12.53
C LEU A 274 -28.29 -12.04 12.70
N ASP A 275 -27.56 -12.61 11.74
CA ASP A 275 -27.18 -14.03 11.67
C ASP A 275 -25.74 -14.19 11.15
N TRP A 276 -25.29 -15.44 11.01
CA TRP A 276 -23.94 -15.76 10.53
C TRP A 276 -23.99 -16.66 9.30
N ARG A 277 -23.15 -16.37 8.30
CA ARG A 277 -22.89 -17.25 7.17
C ARG A 277 -21.80 -18.25 7.56
N ALA A 278 -22.15 -19.52 7.64
CA ALA A 278 -21.20 -20.63 7.69
C ALA A 278 -20.56 -20.81 6.31
N ALA A 279 -19.22 -20.80 6.24
CA ALA A 279 -18.49 -21.02 5.00
C ALA A 279 -18.32 -22.52 4.67
N GLU A 280 -18.38 -23.38 5.70
CA GLU A 280 -18.25 -24.83 5.61
C GLU A 280 -19.27 -25.56 6.50
N PRO A 281 -19.56 -26.85 6.28
CA PRO A 281 -20.49 -27.61 7.12
C PRO A 281 -20.10 -27.68 8.60
N LYS A 282 -18.80 -27.71 8.93
CA LYS A 282 -18.32 -27.76 10.33
C LYS A 282 -18.65 -26.47 11.11
N ALA A 283 -18.70 -25.32 10.43
CA ALA A 283 -19.08 -24.04 11.04
C ALA A 283 -20.56 -23.96 11.45
N GLN A 284 -21.41 -24.88 10.97
CA GLN A 284 -22.85 -24.85 11.20
C GLN A 284 -23.21 -25.03 12.69
N ALA A 285 -22.43 -25.79 13.47
CA ALA A 285 -22.66 -25.97 14.90
C ALA A 285 -22.52 -24.63 15.66
N THR A 286 -21.37 -23.96 15.51
CA THR A 286 -21.09 -22.64 16.10
C THR A 286 -22.09 -21.58 15.61
N LYS A 287 -22.47 -21.59 14.32
CA LYS A 287 -23.53 -20.71 13.78
C LYS A 287 -24.83 -20.85 14.57
N LEU A 288 -25.31 -22.09 14.74
CA LEU A 288 -26.57 -22.36 15.43
C LEU A 288 -26.49 -21.92 16.90
N GLU A 289 -25.41 -22.25 17.59
CA GLU A 289 -25.14 -21.88 18.98
C GLU A 289 -25.17 -20.36 19.19
N TRP A 290 -24.46 -19.60 18.34
CA TRP A 290 -24.43 -18.13 18.40
C TRP A 290 -25.76 -17.47 17.99
N GLU A 291 -26.65 -18.18 17.30
CA GLU A 291 -27.95 -17.69 16.86
C GLU A 291 -29.10 -18.01 17.83
N VAL A 292 -28.92 -18.93 18.79
CA VAL A 292 -29.91 -19.24 19.84
C VAL A 292 -30.37 -17.97 20.54
N ASN A 293 -29.46 -17.04 20.80
CA ASN A 293 -29.77 -15.75 21.40
C ASN A 293 -29.23 -14.58 20.57
N LYS A 294 -30.15 -13.75 20.07
CA LYS A 294 -29.83 -12.57 19.25
C LYS A 294 -29.12 -11.43 20.01
N ILE A 295 -28.82 -11.55 21.31
CA ILE A 295 -28.00 -10.58 22.06
C ILE A 295 -26.62 -10.40 21.39
N ARG A 296 -25.90 -11.48 21.08
CA ARG A 296 -24.57 -11.42 20.43
C ARG A 296 -24.63 -10.68 19.10
N ALA A 297 -25.57 -11.05 18.23
CA ALA A 297 -25.78 -10.38 16.95
C ALA A 297 -26.13 -8.88 17.10
N LYS A 298 -26.99 -8.52 18.06
CA LYS A 298 -27.35 -7.11 18.34
C LYS A 298 -26.16 -6.29 18.84
N GLN A 299 -25.33 -6.87 19.72
CA GLN A 299 -24.11 -6.22 20.23
C GLN A 299 -23.08 -6.03 19.11
N ASN A 300 -22.82 -7.06 18.30
CA ASN A 300 -21.89 -6.99 17.18
C ASN A 300 -22.32 -5.94 16.16
N ARG A 301 -23.61 -5.88 15.81
CA ARG A 301 -24.14 -4.84 14.93
C ARG A 301 -24.01 -3.43 15.53
N ALA A 302 -24.31 -3.26 16.82
CA ALA A 302 -24.18 -1.96 17.48
C ALA A 302 -22.74 -1.44 17.47
N TYR A 303 -21.76 -2.33 17.68
CA TYR A 303 -20.35 -1.97 17.52
C TYR A 303 -20.02 -1.55 16.07
N LEU A 304 -20.39 -2.36 15.08
CA LEU A 304 -20.05 -2.11 13.67
C LEU A 304 -20.71 -0.85 13.09
N GLN A 305 -21.96 -0.55 13.48
CA GLN A 305 -22.74 0.57 12.93
C GLN A 305 -22.57 1.89 13.71
N ARG A 306 -22.12 1.86 14.97
CA ARG A 306 -21.97 3.06 15.81
C ARG A 306 -20.55 3.22 16.35
N ASP A 307 -20.10 2.28 17.18
CA ASP A 307 -18.89 2.47 17.98
C ASP A 307 -17.61 2.46 17.11
N CYS A 308 -17.55 1.63 16.07
CA CYS A 308 -16.43 1.61 15.12
C CYS A 308 -16.33 2.90 14.29
N PRO A 309 -17.41 3.41 13.64
CA PRO A 309 -17.37 4.71 12.95
C PRO A 309 -17.09 5.91 13.86
N GLU A 310 -17.60 5.90 15.10
CA GLU A 310 -17.25 6.92 16.11
C GLU A 310 -15.74 6.89 16.42
N GLN A 311 -15.17 5.70 16.62
CA GLN A 311 -13.74 5.53 16.88
C GLN A 311 -12.87 5.91 15.67
N LEU A 312 -13.26 5.54 14.46
CA LEU A 312 -12.55 5.88 13.22
C LEU A 312 -12.45 7.41 13.07
N ARG A 313 -13.56 8.15 13.24
CA ARG A 313 -13.55 9.63 13.15
C ARG A 313 -12.60 10.26 14.17
N GLN A 314 -12.56 9.75 15.40
CA GLN A 314 -11.63 10.23 16.43
C GLN A 314 -10.16 9.95 16.09
N LEU A 315 -9.87 8.79 15.49
CA LEU A 315 -8.52 8.44 15.04
C LEU A 315 -8.08 9.25 13.82
N LEU A 316 -8.98 9.54 12.88
CA LEU A 316 -8.71 10.39 11.71
C LEU A 316 -8.35 11.83 12.14
N GLU A 317 -9.10 12.43 13.07
CA GLU A 317 -8.76 13.77 13.59
C GLU A 317 -7.44 13.78 14.37
N LEU A 318 -7.13 12.71 15.13
CA LEU A 318 -5.83 12.58 15.81
C LEU A 318 -4.66 12.40 14.83
N GLY A 319 -4.87 11.68 13.73
CA GLY A 319 -3.88 11.43 12.69
C GLY A 319 -3.84 12.47 11.57
N ARG A 320 -4.64 13.54 11.66
CA ARG A 320 -4.83 14.55 10.61
C ARG A 320 -3.50 15.13 10.12
N GLY A 321 -3.33 15.21 8.80
CA GLY A 321 -2.08 15.64 8.16
C GLY A 321 -0.95 14.60 8.15
N VAL A 322 -1.00 13.55 8.98
CA VAL A 322 -0.11 12.39 8.90
C VAL A 322 -0.75 11.26 8.09
N LEU A 323 -2.04 10.98 8.32
CA LEU A 323 -2.82 10.00 7.55
C LEU A 323 -3.15 10.52 6.14
N ASP A 324 -3.40 11.82 6.02
CA ASP A 324 -3.74 12.48 4.75
C ASP A 324 -2.55 12.72 3.81
N ARG A 325 -1.32 12.54 4.31
CA ARG A 325 -0.09 12.79 3.55
C ARG A 325 -0.06 11.91 2.31
N GLN A 326 0.49 12.44 1.23
CA GLN A 326 0.71 11.68 0.00
C GLN A 326 2.18 11.83 -0.36
N VAL A 327 2.90 10.72 -0.40
CA VAL A 327 4.34 10.67 -0.72
C VAL A 327 4.46 10.05 -2.11
N PRO A 328 4.88 10.81 -3.13
CA PRO A 328 5.03 10.29 -4.48
C PRO A 328 6.10 9.20 -4.56
N PRO A 329 5.95 8.21 -5.45
CA PRO A 329 6.95 7.18 -5.67
C PRO A 329 8.23 7.73 -6.30
N LEU A 330 9.37 7.37 -5.71
CA LEU A 330 10.64 7.43 -6.42
C LEU A 330 10.69 6.27 -7.43
N VAL A 331 10.48 6.59 -8.71
CA VAL A 331 10.50 5.59 -9.79
C VAL A 331 11.92 5.39 -10.29
N LYS A 332 12.38 4.13 -10.35
CA LYS A 332 13.68 3.73 -10.91
C LYS A 332 13.49 2.67 -11.98
N MET A 333 14.14 2.86 -13.13
CA MET A 333 14.24 1.85 -14.16
C MET A 333 15.55 1.06 -14.00
N THR A 334 15.45 -0.27 -13.97
CA THR A 334 16.60 -1.17 -13.98
C THR A 334 16.47 -2.13 -15.17
N HIS A 335 17.61 -2.58 -15.69
CA HIS A 335 17.66 -3.56 -16.77
C HIS A 335 18.65 -4.68 -16.41
N HIS A 336 18.39 -5.88 -16.89
CA HIS A 336 19.29 -7.03 -16.79
C HIS A 336 19.34 -7.71 -18.15
N VAL A 337 20.50 -7.69 -18.80
CA VAL A 337 20.69 -8.25 -20.13
C VAL A 337 21.26 -9.66 -20.00
N THR A 338 20.62 -10.62 -20.66
CA THR A 338 21.16 -11.96 -20.90
C THR A 338 21.32 -12.18 -22.40
N SER A 339 22.00 -13.25 -22.82
CA SER A 339 22.23 -13.54 -24.26
C SER A 339 20.95 -13.81 -25.06
N ALA A 340 19.83 -14.15 -24.40
CA ALA A 340 18.56 -14.48 -25.04
C ALA A 340 17.47 -13.40 -24.84
N VAL A 341 17.53 -12.64 -23.75
CA VAL A 341 16.46 -11.70 -23.36
C VAL A 341 17.00 -10.57 -22.49
N THR A 342 16.47 -9.36 -22.66
CA THR A 342 16.64 -8.25 -21.71
C THR A 342 15.43 -8.20 -20.80
N THR A 343 15.64 -8.23 -19.48
CA THR A 343 14.57 -7.98 -18.49
C THR A 343 14.60 -6.52 -18.07
N LEU A 344 13.56 -5.76 -18.41
CA LEU A 344 13.32 -4.43 -17.86
C LEU A 344 12.53 -4.55 -16.55
N ARG A 345 12.86 -3.73 -15.56
CA ARG A 345 12.17 -3.70 -14.27
C ARG A 345 11.99 -2.25 -13.80
N CYS A 346 10.75 -1.84 -13.73
CA CYS A 346 10.31 -0.55 -13.18
C CYS A 346 9.98 -0.72 -11.70
N GLN A 347 10.65 0.04 -10.84
CA GLN A 347 10.48 0.02 -9.38
C GLN A 347 9.89 1.34 -8.91
N ALA A 348 8.78 1.31 -8.17
CA ALA A 348 8.26 2.45 -7.42
C ALA A 348 8.63 2.27 -5.94
N LEU A 349 9.33 3.24 -5.36
CA LEU A 349 9.92 3.15 -4.03
C LEU A 349 9.40 4.24 -3.10
N SER A 350 9.29 3.90 -1.80
CA SER A 350 9.03 4.82 -0.68
C SER A 350 7.77 5.69 -0.82
N PHE A 351 6.70 5.15 -1.41
CA PHE A 351 5.44 5.86 -1.62
C PHE A 351 4.40 5.60 -0.53
N TYR A 352 3.41 6.48 -0.41
CA TYR A 352 2.25 6.33 0.47
C TYR A 352 1.08 7.18 -0.06
N PRO A 353 -0.18 6.69 -0.14
CA PRO A 353 -0.70 5.42 0.40
C PRO A 353 -0.32 4.20 -0.45
N GLN A 354 -0.74 2.99 -0.03
CA GLN A 354 -0.42 1.71 -0.67
C GLN A 354 -0.93 1.59 -2.11
N ASN A 355 -2.04 2.24 -2.45
CA ASN A 355 -2.67 2.12 -3.76
C ASN A 355 -1.84 2.82 -4.85
N ILE A 356 -1.35 2.04 -5.82
CA ILE A 356 -0.51 2.48 -6.93
C ILE A 356 -0.85 1.68 -8.19
N THR A 357 -0.93 2.35 -9.34
CA THR A 357 -1.05 1.69 -10.64
C THR A 357 0.30 1.77 -11.34
N MET A 358 0.82 0.63 -11.80
CA MET A 358 2.03 0.55 -12.61
C MET A 358 1.72 -0.29 -13.85
N LYS A 359 1.97 0.25 -15.04
CA LYS A 359 1.71 -0.44 -16.32
C LYS A 359 2.83 -0.16 -17.32
N TRP A 360 3.12 -1.15 -18.15
CA TRP A 360 4.06 -0.99 -19.26
C TRP A 360 3.34 -0.47 -20.51
N LEU A 361 4.02 0.41 -21.24
CA LEU A 361 3.60 0.88 -22.55
C LEU A 361 4.67 0.46 -23.58
N LYS A 362 4.27 -0.19 -24.68
CA LYS A 362 5.12 -0.40 -25.86
C LYS A 362 4.72 0.63 -26.93
N ASP A 363 5.67 1.43 -27.40
CA ASP A 363 5.45 2.51 -28.37
C ASP A 363 4.30 3.47 -27.95
N ARG A 364 4.17 3.71 -26.64
CA ARG A 364 3.10 4.47 -25.96
C ARG A 364 1.71 3.81 -25.91
N GLN A 365 1.54 2.58 -26.40
CA GLN A 365 0.32 1.78 -26.22
C GLN A 365 0.43 0.87 -24.99
N PRO A 366 -0.61 0.71 -24.17
CA PRO A 366 -0.57 -0.18 -23.01
C PRO A 366 -0.40 -1.64 -23.44
N LEU A 367 0.40 -2.39 -22.68
CA LEU A 367 0.46 -3.85 -22.78
C LEU A 367 -0.63 -4.50 -21.93
N ASP A 368 -1.07 -5.68 -22.33
CA ASP A 368 -2.04 -6.48 -21.59
C ASP A 368 -1.43 -7.07 -20.32
N ALA A 369 -2.28 -7.35 -19.33
CA ALA A 369 -1.84 -7.80 -18.00
C ALA A 369 -1.21 -9.21 -18.01
N GLU A 370 -1.39 -9.99 -19.07
CA GLU A 370 -0.80 -11.33 -19.23
C GLU A 370 0.69 -11.28 -19.60
N ASP A 371 1.14 -10.20 -20.25
CA ASP A 371 2.54 -10.01 -20.68
C ASP A 371 3.47 -9.53 -19.55
N VAL A 372 2.92 -9.19 -18.38
CA VAL A 372 3.61 -8.48 -17.30
C VAL A 372 3.47 -9.26 -16.00
N GLU A 373 4.57 -9.72 -15.43
CA GLU A 373 4.57 -10.28 -14.06
C GLU A 373 4.30 -9.17 -13.03
N PRO A 374 3.10 -9.10 -12.40
CA PRO A 374 2.80 -8.07 -11.42
C PRO A 374 3.21 -8.60 -10.05
N LYS A 375 4.23 -8.02 -9.42
CA LYS A 375 4.57 -8.35 -8.04
C LYS A 375 3.70 -7.55 -7.07
N ASP A 376 3.40 -8.15 -5.93
CA ASP A 376 2.62 -7.52 -4.86
C ASP A 376 3.28 -6.23 -4.34
N VAL A 377 2.46 -5.36 -3.73
CA VAL A 377 2.99 -4.21 -3.00
C VAL A 377 3.62 -4.71 -1.69
N LEU A 378 4.87 -4.36 -1.45
CA LEU A 378 5.58 -4.71 -0.23
C LEU A 378 5.63 -3.50 0.73
N PRO A 379 5.38 -3.69 2.04
CA PRO A 379 5.53 -2.63 3.04
C PRO A 379 7.00 -2.43 3.42
N ASN A 380 7.35 -1.19 3.76
CA ASN A 380 8.63 -0.81 4.36
C ASN A 380 8.47 -0.60 5.88
N GLY A 381 9.58 -0.73 6.63
CA GLY A 381 9.58 -0.56 8.09
C GLY A 381 9.27 0.85 8.61
N ASP A 382 9.25 1.85 7.72
CA ASP A 382 8.91 3.26 8.02
C ASP A 382 7.42 3.60 7.77
N GLY A 383 6.63 2.62 7.30
CA GLY A 383 5.22 2.82 6.93
C GLY A 383 5.01 3.39 5.53
N THR A 384 6.02 3.36 4.66
CA THR A 384 5.88 3.54 3.21
C THR A 384 5.78 2.18 2.50
N TYR A 385 5.62 2.21 1.18
CA TYR A 385 5.48 1.01 0.34
C TYR A 385 6.48 1.02 -0.82
N GLN A 386 6.71 -0.17 -1.38
CA GLN A 386 7.42 -0.37 -2.63
C GLN A 386 6.70 -1.41 -3.52
N ARG A 387 6.80 -1.26 -4.83
CA ARG A 387 6.25 -2.19 -5.84
C ARG A 387 7.19 -2.20 -7.04
N TRP A 388 7.24 -3.32 -7.77
CA TRP A 388 7.85 -3.32 -9.09
C TRP A 388 7.07 -4.17 -10.08
N VAL A 389 7.21 -3.82 -11.35
CA VAL A 389 6.75 -4.62 -12.49
C VAL A 389 7.96 -4.94 -13.37
N ALA A 390 8.00 -6.16 -13.90
CA ALA A 390 9.06 -6.63 -14.78
C ALA A 390 8.49 -7.02 -16.14
N LEU A 391 9.30 -6.90 -17.18
CA LEU A 391 8.94 -7.26 -18.55
C LEU A 391 10.16 -7.84 -19.26
N ALA A 392 9.96 -8.96 -19.95
CA ALA A 392 10.94 -9.56 -20.84
C ALA A 392 10.82 -8.93 -22.23
N VAL A 393 11.92 -8.43 -22.78
CA VAL A 393 11.97 -7.79 -24.10
C VAL A 393 13.14 -8.33 -24.92
N ALA A 394 13.02 -8.25 -26.25
CA ALA A 394 14.12 -8.59 -27.14
C ALA A 394 15.28 -7.58 -26.95
N PRO A 395 16.55 -8.02 -26.88
CA PRO A 395 17.69 -7.12 -26.78
C PRO A 395 17.73 -6.12 -27.94
N GLY A 396 17.90 -4.83 -27.63
CA GLY A 396 17.84 -3.73 -28.60
C GLY A 396 16.46 -3.08 -28.76
N GLU A 397 15.38 -3.67 -28.24
CA GLU A 397 14.05 -3.03 -28.22
C GLU A 397 13.79 -2.19 -26.96
N GLU A 398 14.71 -2.09 -26.00
CA GLU A 398 14.46 -1.52 -24.67
C GLU A 398 13.85 -0.11 -24.70
N GLN A 399 14.29 0.72 -25.66
CA GLN A 399 13.83 2.10 -25.84
C GLN A 399 12.36 2.22 -26.31
N ARG A 400 11.75 1.13 -26.80
CA ARG A 400 10.32 1.09 -27.18
C ARG A 400 9.40 0.99 -25.97
N TYR A 401 9.94 0.63 -24.81
CA TYR A 401 9.16 0.33 -23.61
C TYR A 401 9.32 1.42 -22.55
N THR A 402 8.18 1.89 -22.02
CA THR A 402 8.13 2.84 -20.92
C THR A 402 7.20 2.34 -19.81
N CYS A 403 7.48 2.72 -18.57
CA CYS A 403 6.66 2.40 -17.42
C CYS A 403 5.84 3.64 -17.02
N GLN A 404 4.52 3.54 -17.07
CA GLN A 404 3.63 4.59 -16.56
C GLN A 404 3.17 4.24 -15.14
N VAL A 405 3.33 5.19 -14.23
CA VAL A 405 3.01 5.08 -12.81
C VAL A 405 1.99 6.14 -12.44
N GLU A 406 0.86 5.71 -11.88
CA GLU A 406 -0.21 6.58 -11.36
C GLU A 406 -0.32 6.36 -9.86
N HIS A 407 -0.27 7.44 -9.09
CA HIS A 407 -0.31 7.44 -7.63
C HIS A 407 -0.91 8.75 -7.14
N PRO A 408 -1.71 8.79 -6.05
CA PRO A 408 -2.35 10.03 -5.59
C PRO A 408 -1.38 11.19 -5.30
N GLY A 409 -0.15 10.89 -4.87
CA GLY A 409 0.90 11.88 -4.62
C GLY A 409 1.55 12.48 -5.88
N LEU A 410 1.11 12.10 -7.08
CA LEU A 410 1.56 12.67 -8.36
C LEU A 410 0.42 13.48 -9.00
N ASP A 411 0.69 14.71 -9.42
CA ASP A 411 -0.29 15.56 -10.11
C ASP A 411 -0.69 14.98 -11.48
N GLN A 412 0.21 14.24 -12.13
CA GLN A 412 0.02 13.60 -13.43
C GLN A 412 0.74 12.24 -13.47
N PRO A 413 0.30 11.29 -14.32
CA PRO A 413 0.97 9.99 -14.50
C PRO A 413 2.45 10.14 -14.88
N LEU A 414 3.34 9.64 -14.01
CA LEU A 414 4.79 9.67 -14.27
C LEU A 414 5.15 8.57 -15.28
N THR A 415 5.82 8.94 -16.37
CA THR A 415 6.27 7.98 -17.39
C THR A 415 7.79 7.89 -17.37
N ALA A 416 8.34 6.73 -17.00
CA ALA A 416 9.77 6.46 -16.95
C ALA A 416 10.21 5.62 -18.15
N SER A 417 11.20 6.10 -18.90
CA SER A 417 11.93 5.37 -19.93
C SER A 417 13.22 4.75 -19.37
N TRP A 418 13.77 3.75 -20.07
CA TRP A 418 15.15 3.33 -19.81
C TRP A 418 16.12 4.28 -20.50
N GLU A 419 16.97 4.95 -19.72
CA GLU A 419 18.08 5.73 -20.26
C GLU A 419 19.35 4.89 -20.17
N ALA A 420 20.07 4.75 -21.30
CA ALA A 420 21.37 4.11 -21.29
C ALA A 420 22.33 4.98 -20.44
N PRO A 421 23.06 4.40 -19.46
CA PRO A 421 24.09 5.16 -18.75
C PRO A 421 25.10 5.67 -19.78
N MET A 422 25.31 6.99 -19.81
CA MET A 422 26.24 7.60 -20.75
C MET A 422 27.59 6.89 -20.67
N SER A 423 28.07 6.35 -21.80
CA SER A 423 29.33 5.61 -21.81
C SER A 423 30.42 6.43 -21.15
N GLY A 424 31.11 5.85 -20.17
CA GLY A 424 32.17 6.54 -19.43
C GLY A 424 33.26 7.10 -20.36
N THR A 425 33.47 6.46 -21.51
CA THR A 425 34.36 6.96 -22.57
C THR A 425 33.90 8.27 -23.21
N LEU A 426 32.59 8.49 -23.37
CA LEU A 426 32.03 9.73 -23.90
C LEU A 426 32.15 10.87 -22.87
N VAL A 427 31.88 10.58 -21.60
CA VAL A 427 32.00 11.56 -20.50
C VAL A 427 33.46 11.96 -20.28
N VAL A 428 34.38 10.99 -20.25
CA VAL A 428 35.83 11.25 -20.20
C VAL A 428 36.33 11.98 -21.46
N GLY A 429 35.78 11.66 -22.63
CA GLY A 429 36.07 12.37 -23.88
C GLY A 429 35.66 13.85 -23.85
N ILE A 430 34.47 14.14 -23.32
CA ILE A 430 33.99 15.52 -23.15
C ILE A 430 34.86 16.29 -22.15
N ILE A 431 35.16 15.69 -20.98
CA ILE A 431 35.97 16.34 -19.93
C ILE A 431 37.40 16.61 -20.43
N SER A 432 38.03 15.64 -21.09
CA SER A 432 39.39 15.82 -21.66
C SER A 432 39.41 16.85 -22.80
N GLY A 433 38.41 16.86 -23.68
CA GLY A 433 38.28 17.88 -24.73
C GLY A 433 38.15 19.30 -24.16
N ILE A 434 37.32 19.50 -23.13
CA ILE A 434 37.18 20.79 -22.45
C ILE A 434 38.51 21.22 -21.81
N ALA A 435 39.21 20.31 -21.13
CA ALA A 435 40.51 20.60 -20.51
C ALA A 435 41.56 21.04 -21.54
N VAL A 436 41.66 20.37 -22.69
CA VAL A 436 42.58 20.74 -23.77
C VAL A 436 42.25 22.13 -24.34
N CYS A 437 40.97 22.42 -24.60
CA CYS A 437 40.54 23.75 -25.07
C CYS A 437 40.92 24.87 -24.10
N ILE A 438 40.75 24.64 -22.78
CA ILE A 438 41.15 25.60 -21.74
C ILE A 438 42.67 25.85 -21.76
N ILE A 439 43.48 24.79 -21.86
CA ILE A 439 44.96 24.89 -21.93
C ILE A 439 45.41 25.67 -23.17
N VAL A 440 44.80 25.42 -24.33
CA VAL A 440 45.11 26.13 -25.59
C VAL A 440 44.74 27.62 -25.49
N LEU A 441 43.61 27.96 -24.86
CA LEU A 441 43.22 29.35 -24.63
C LEU A 441 44.20 30.07 -23.69
N PHE A 442 44.56 29.47 -22.55
CA PHE A 442 45.51 30.08 -21.61
C PHE A 442 46.91 30.26 -22.21
N THR A 443 47.42 29.26 -22.93
CA THR A 443 48.72 29.36 -23.62
C THR A 443 48.69 30.39 -24.74
N GLY A 444 47.61 30.49 -25.51
CA GLY A 444 47.40 31.54 -26.52
C GLY A 444 47.32 32.96 -25.94
N ILE A 445 46.65 33.14 -24.80
CA ILE A 445 46.59 34.41 -24.06
C ILE A 445 47.98 34.77 -23.52
N LEU A 446 48.68 33.83 -22.89
CA LEU A 446 50.03 34.03 -22.36
C LEU A 446 51.01 34.40 -23.48
N PHE A 447 50.96 33.72 -24.62
CA PHE A 447 51.77 34.04 -25.80
C PHE A 447 51.48 35.46 -26.33
N ARG A 448 50.22 35.88 -26.40
CA ARG A 448 49.88 37.28 -26.76
C ARG A 448 50.44 38.29 -25.76
N ILE A 449 50.37 38.02 -24.46
CA ILE A 449 50.92 38.90 -23.41
C ILE A 449 52.45 38.99 -23.52
N LEU A 450 53.14 37.86 -23.70
CA LEU A 450 54.60 37.81 -23.86
C LEU A 450 55.05 38.51 -25.14
N ARG A 451 54.37 38.31 -26.26
CA ARG A 451 54.67 39.00 -27.53
C ARG A 451 54.44 40.51 -27.42
N LYS A 452 53.39 40.95 -26.70
CA LYS A 452 53.15 42.38 -26.42
C LYS A 452 54.25 42.99 -25.53
N ARG A 453 54.77 42.23 -24.55
CA ARG A 453 55.93 42.62 -23.71
C ARG A 453 57.27 42.63 -24.46
N GLN A 454 57.44 41.81 -25.49
CA GLN A 454 58.62 41.86 -26.36
C GLN A 454 58.55 43.05 -27.33
N ALA A 455 57.37 43.35 -27.89
CA ALA A 455 57.16 44.55 -28.70
C ALA A 455 57.45 45.85 -27.90
N SER A 456 57.09 45.91 -26.61
CA SER A 456 57.46 47.05 -25.75
C SER A 456 58.94 47.08 -25.33
N ARG A 457 59.68 45.96 -25.44
CA ARG A 457 61.13 45.92 -25.18
C ARG A 457 61.96 46.33 -26.40
N GLY A 458 61.43 46.22 -27.62
CA GLY A 458 62.07 46.73 -28.84
C GLY A 458 62.19 48.25 -28.92
N ALA A 459 61.45 48.99 -28.09
CA ALA A 459 61.50 50.46 -28.01
C ALA A 459 62.39 50.99 -26.86
N MET A 460 62.96 50.10 -26.04
CA MET A 460 63.85 50.44 -24.90
C MET A 460 65.31 50.05 -25.20
N GLY A 461 65.71 50.10 -26.48
CA GLY A 461 67.08 49.89 -26.94
C GLY A 461 67.82 51.19 -27.28
N ASP A 462 67.10 52.21 -27.74
CA ASP A 462 67.68 53.46 -28.30
C ASP A 462 67.88 54.60 -27.28
N TYR A 463 67.35 54.47 -26.05
CA TYR A 463 67.39 55.54 -25.05
C TYR A 463 68.62 55.52 -24.11
N VAL A 464 69.52 54.53 -24.22
CA VAL A 464 70.63 54.34 -23.27
C VAL A 464 71.97 54.92 -23.79
N LEU A 465 71.94 55.67 -24.90
CA LEU A 465 73.14 56.25 -25.53
C LEU A 465 73.10 57.78 -25.71
N ALA A 466 72.19 58.47 -25.00
CA ALA A 466 72.01 59.91 -25.08
C ALA A 466 71.79 60.59 -23.71
N GLU A 467 72.66 60.31 -22.74
CA GLU A 467 72.81 61.13 -21.54
C GLU A 467 74.25 61.03 -20.99
N TYR A 468 75.20 61.58 -21.75
CA TYR A 468 76.61 61.67 -21.37
C TYR A 468 77.22 63.04 -21.70
N GLU A 469 76.43 64.10 -21.60
CA GLU A 469 76.94 65.47 -21.54
C GLU A 469 76.00 66.37 -20.72
N GLU A 470 76.59 67.39 -20.11
CA GLU A 470 75.93 68.52 -19.44
C GLU A 470 75.07 68.24 -18.19
N ASN A 471 75.74 68.19 -17.02
CA ASN A 471 75.24 68.84 -15.79
C ASN A 471 76.39 69.08 -14.80
N GLU A 472 77.22 70.09 -15.09
CA GLU A 472 78.14 70.69 -14.11
C GLU A 472 77.54 72.00 -13.57
N ALA A 473 77.80 72.30 -12.28
CA ALA A 473 77.28 73.42 -11.48
C ALA A 473 75.76 73.37 -11.17
N ARG A 474 75.34 73.17 -9.91
CA ARG A 474 75.61 74.13 -8.81
C ARG A 474 75.48 73.49 -7.41
N SER A 475 76.30 73.99 -6.48
CA SER A 475 76.52 73.54 -5.10
C SER A 475 75.52 74.04 -4.04
N VAL A 476 75.30 73.30 -2.93
CA VAL A 476 75.67 73.66 -1.52
C VAL A 476 74.91 72.83 -0.44
N SER A 477 75.64 72.46 0.63
CA SER A 477 75.21 72.10 2.02
C SER A 477 74.69 70.69 2.38
N GLN A 478 75.44 70.06 3.31
CA GLN A 478 75.07 69.02 4.30
C GLN A 478 74.62 69.69 5.63
N PRO A 479 74.21 69.00 6.74
CA PRO A 479 74.24 67.56 7.08
C PRO A 479 72.84 67.03 7.54
N ALA A 480 72.60 65.95 8.32
CA ALA A 480 73.40 64.96 9.07
C ALA A 480 72.62 63.64 9.32
N ARG A 481 73.33 62.57 9.76
CA ARG A 481 72.96 61.44 10.68
C ARG A 481 71.55 60.77 10.57
N ALA A 482 71.37 59.44 10.74
CA ALA A 482 72.20 58.49 11.49
C ALA A 482 72.03 57.00 11.07
N ARG A 483 72.79 56.13 11.76
CA ARG A 483 72.81 54.65 11.75
C ARG A 483 71.43 54.04 12.10
N GLY A 484 71.09 52.79 11.76
CA GLY A 484 71.81 51.81 10.93
C GLY A 484 71.28 50.36 11.02
N ARG A 485 71.98 49.46 10.30
CA ARG A 485 72.27 48.03 10.59
C ARG A 485 71.14 46.96 10.73
N PHE A 486 71.05 46.14 9.67
CA PHE A 486 70.84 44.67 9.67
C PHE A 486 71.81 43.91 10.63
N PRO A 487 71.71 42.58 10.90
CA PRO A 487 71.06 41.46 10.16
C PRO A 487 70.13 40.58 11.08
N ALA A 488 69.74 39.31 10.86
CA ALA A 488 70.28 38.20 10.04
C ALA A 488 69.27 37.05 9.73
N HIS A 489 69.80 36.01 9.07
CA HIS A 489 69.22 34.77 8.55
C HIS A 489 68.78 33.71 9.61
N GLN A 490 68.26 32.58 9.06
CA GLN A 490 68.50 31.16 9.47
C GLN A 490 67.35 30.54 10.30
N SER A 491 66.86 29.29 10.14
CA SER A 491 66.84 28.18 9.15
C SER A 491 65.96 27.05 9.76
N ASP A 492 65.88 25.87 9.12
CA ASP A 492 65.39 24.57 9.66
C ASP A 492 63.85 24.40 9.81
N SER A 493 63.20 23.34 9.30
CA SER A 493 63.33 21.86 9.50
C SER A 493 62.87 21.42 10.91
N ASP A 494 62.02 20.40 11.15
CA ASP A 494 61.55 19.24 10.36
C ASP A 494 60.05 18.89 10.73
N PRO A 495 59.43 17.68 10.62
CA PRO A 495 57.96 17.54 10.50
C PRO A 495 57.26 16.83 11.69
N SER A 496 55.91 16.76 11.67
CA SER A 496 55.16 15.95 12.65
C SER A 496 53.90 15.27 12.06
N HIS A 497 53.92 13.95 12.00
CA HIS A 497 52.75 13.08 11.84
C HIS A 497 51.97 12.95 13.15
N THR A 498 50.63 12.98 13.12
CA THR A 498 49.80 12.07 13.94
C THR A 498 48.36 11.94 13.37
N PRO A 499 47.81 10.73 13.21
CA PRO A 499 46.38 10.50 12.96
C PRO A 499 45.63 10.11 14.26
N LEU A 500 44.31 10.29 14.30
CA LEU A 500 43.44 9.74 15.35
C LEU A 500 42.11 9.19 14.78
N HIS A 501 41.56 8.21 15.50
CA HIS A 501 40.58 7.22 15.07
C HIS A 501 39.09 7.69 15.21
N PRO A 502 38.11 6.98 14.60
CA PRO A 502 36.68 7.19 14.86
C PRO A 502 36.17 6.31 16.02
N ASP A 503 34.98 6.64 16.54
CA ASP A 503 33.94 5.71 17.05
C ASP A 503 32.64 6.48 17.35
N GLY A 504 31.47 5.84 17.24
CA GLY A 504 30.15 6.44 17.51
C GLY A 504 29.00 5.80 16.73
#